data_AF-A0A831UIB2-F1
#
_entry.id   AF-A0A831UIB2-F1
#
_cell.length_a   1.000
_cell.length_b   1.000
_cell.length_c   1.000
_cell.angle_alpha   90.00
_cell.angle_beta   90.00
_cell.angle_gamma   90.00
#
_symmetry.space_group_name_H-M   'P 1'
#
loop_
_entity.id
_entity.type
_entity.pdbx_description
1 polymer ?
#
loop_
_entity_poly.entity_id
_entity_poly.type
_entity_poly.pdbx_seq_one_letter_code
_entity_poly.pdbx_strand_id
1 'polypeptide(L)'
;MWRLLALRPSWPPPEAEAPASSDPEGFRPLEEPWEARRTEPRPWPEPLYFVDGKEREEALLAQGERLALLGCVAAGVVVHQGGRMALLSSAVRRVGVGLSEPLRAGELLYEPVEASGSDYASLREGLSRAREALEGEVAAGLSGGLLVVDGPVRLLWPGPLLGYIKTHWARYLPGPEEALLHALRPGERTPAFRVRRRGMELASWYLRLPLPPEGLRPPQAGLLRVETPLSGPFSQLADLSLSLFPLLASHPMKDPRAPQNLVPVGALERELARRMGSPEVVGRLLAKHLGGG
;
A
#
# COMPACT_ATOMS: atom_id res chain seq x y z
N MET A 1 -9.01 30.38 -17.23
CA MET A 1 -9.17 30.28 -15.77
C MET A 1 -9.80 28.95 -15.42
N TRP A 2 -9.27 28.26 -14.41
CA TRP A 2 -9.82 27.01 -13.91
C TRP A 2 -11.17 27.24 -13.20
N ARG A 3 -12.12 26.34 -13.43
CA ARG A 3 -13.43 26.33 -12.76
C ARG A 3 -13.67 24.98 -12.11
N LEU A 4 -14.32 24.99 -10.95
CA LEU A 4 -14.70 23.78 -10.23
C LEU A 4 -15.79 23.02 -11.02
N LEU A 5 -15.50 21.76 -11.37
CA LEU A 5 -16.48 20.85 -11.97
C LEU A 5 -17.18 19.99 -10.91
N ALA A 6 -16.40 19.40 -10.00
CA ALA A 6 -16.91 18.50 -8.98
C ALA A 6 -16.05 18.58 -7.71
N LEU A 7 -16.71 18.53 -6.55
CA LEU A 7 -16.05 18.30 -5.26
C LEU A 7 -16.01 16.81 -4.97
N ARG A 8 -14.86 16.32 -4.48
CA ARG A 8 -14.65 14.91 -4.16
C ARG A 8 -15.21 13.98 -5.25
N PRO A 9 -14.75 14.15 -6.51
CA PRO A 9 -15.24 13.33 -7.61
C PRO A 9 -15.10 11.86 -7.21
N SER A 10 -16.23 11.15 -7.12
CA SER A 10 -16.23 9.71 -6.94
C SER A 10 -16.43 9.10 -8.31
N TRP A 11 -15.34 8.71 -8.95
CA TRP A 11 -15.44 7.78 -10.06
C TRP A 11 -15.65 6.39 -9.47
N PRO A 12 -16.53 5.55 -10.04
CA PRO A 12 -16.50 4.13 -9.69
C PRO A 12 -15.04 3.68 -9.81
N PRO A 13 -14.51 2.87 -8.88
CA PRO A 13 -13.20 2.29 -9.12
C PRO A 13 -13.23 1.71 -10.54
N PRO A 14 -12.23 1.95 -11.39
CA PRO A 14 -12.09 1.09 -12.57
C PRO A 14 -12.26 -0.33 -12.04
N GLU A 15 -13.09 -1.17 -12.67
CA GLU A 15 -13.09 -2.61 -12.40
C GLU A 15 -11.62 -2.96 -12.30
N ALA A 16 -11.15 -3.23 -11.08
CA ALA A 16 -9.72 -3.17 -10.79
C ALA A 16 -9.09 -4.05 -11.86
N GLU A 17 -8.32 -3.45 -12.78
CA GLU A 17 -7.77 -4.19 -13.91
C GLU A 17 -7.16 -5.42 -13.28
N ALA A 18 -7.76 -6.58 -13.59
CA ALA A 18 -7.31 -7.82 -13.03
C ALA A 18 -5.80 -7.79 -13.28
N PRO A 19 -4.97 -7.82 -12.21
CA PRO A 19 -3.54 -7.60 -12.33
C PRO A 19 -3.08 -8.36 -13.54
N ALA A 20 -2.53 -7.65 -14.54
CA ALA A 20 -2.22 -8.18 -15.86
C ALA A 20 -1.75 -9.60 -15.66
N SER A 21 -2.58 -10.56 -16.09
CA SER A 21 -2.43 -12.00 -15.82
C SER A 21 -0.95 -12.33 -15.86
N SER A 22 -0.32 -12.46 -14.69
CA SER A 22 1.03 -12.99 -14.66
C SER A 22 0.84 -14.44 -15.01
N ASP A 23 1.17 -14.79 -16.25
CA ASP A 23 0.89 -16.12 -16.76
C ASP A 23 1.40 -17.16 -15.76
N PRO A 24 0.54 -18.02 -15.18
CA PRO A 24 1.00 -19.11 -14.32
C PRO A 24 1.94 -20.06 -15.08
N GLU A 25 1.98 -19.99 -16.42
CA GLU A 25 2.98 -20.64 -17.28
C GLU A 25 4.44 -20.28 -16.92
N GLY A 26 4.66 -19.21 -16.14
CA GLY A 26 5.98 -18.77 -15.67
C GLY A 26 6.33 -19.11 -14.21
N PHE A 27 5.54 -19.94 -13.50
CA PHE A 27 5.80 -20.29 -12.10
C PHE A 27 7.22 -20.87 -11.91
N ARG A 28 7.99 -20.28 -10.99
CA ARG A 28 9.33 -20.78 -10.63
C ARG A 28 9.47 -20.87 -9.11
N PRO A 29 9.47 -22.08 -8.52
CA PRO A 29 9.75 -22.23 -7.11
C PRO A 29 11.20 -21.80 -6.82
N LEU A 30 11.39 -21.15 -5.67
CA LEU A 30 12.71 -20.78 -5.14
C LEU A 30 13.11 -21.66 -3.95
N GLU A 31 12.13 -22.35 -3.36
CA GLU A 31 12.31 -23.27 -2.24
C GLU A 31 11.58 -24.59 -2.56
N GLU A 32 12.25 -25.70 -2.27
CA GLU A 32 11.70 -27.07 -2.40
C GLU A 32 11.97 -27.89 -1.12
N PRO A 33 11.15 -28.93 -0.82
CA PRO A 33 9.92 -29.34 -1.52
C PRO A 33 8.79 -28.30 -1.38
N TRP A 34 7.76 -28.41 -2.24
CA TRP A 34 6.58 -27.54 -2.22
C TRP A 34 5.59 -27.91 -1.10
N GLU A 35 6.04 -27.76 0.15
CA GLU A 35 5.29 -28.14 1.35
C GLU A 35 5.16 -26.97 2.33
N ALA A 36 4.14 -27.01 3.20
CA ALA A 36 3.93 -25.99 4.22
C ALA A 36 5.17 -25.85 5.11
N ARG A 37 5.64 -24.61 5.28
CA ARG A 37 6.80 -24.30 6.12
C ARG A 37 6.37 -23.59 7.38
N ARG A 38 7.00 -23.98 8.48
CA ARG A 38 6.91 -23.35 9.79
C ARG A 38 8.32 -23.11 10.31
N THR A 39 8.49 -22.07 11.10
CA THR A 39 9.75 -21.73 11.74
C THR A 39 9.50 -21.34 13.19
N GLU A 40 10.51 -21.51 14.03
CA GLU A 40 10.44 -21.02 15.40
C GLU A 40 10.42 -19.48 15.42
N PRO A 41 9.72 -18.85 16.39
CA PRO A 41 9.68 -17.40 16.50
C PRO A 41 11.08 -16.79 16.56
N ARG A 42 11.32 -15.77 15.74
CA ARG A 42 12.57 -15.01 15.69
C ARG A 42 12.37 -13.62 16.30
N PRO A 43 13.41 -13.05 16.95
CA PRO A 43 13.35 -11.68 17.45
C PRO A 43 13.15 -10.71 16.27
N TRP A 44 12.41 -9.64 16.52
CA TRP A 44 12.15 -8.62 15.52
C TRP A 44 13.43 -7.80 15.27
N PRO A 45 13.77 -7.49 14.01
CA PRO A 45 14.82 -6.53 13.72
C PRO A 45 14.48 -5.18 14.35
N GLU A 46 15.49 -4.53 14.91
CA GLU A 46 15.36 -3.15 15.37
C GLU A 46 16.42 -2.29 14.66
N PRO A 47 16.02 -1.18 14.02
CA PRO A 47 14.65 -0.67 13.90
C PRO A 47 13.77 -1.50 12.93
N LEU A 48 12.47 -1.59 13.21
CA LEU A 48 11.48 -2.12 12.26
C LEU A 48 10.55 -0.98 11.82
N TYR A 49 10.63 -0.62 10.56
CA TYR A 49 9.90 0.50 9.98
C TYR A 49 8.65 0.04 9.23
N PHE A 50 7.59 0.83 9.32
CA PHE A 50 6.38 0.70 8.53
C PHE A 50 6.18 2.00 7.75
N VAL A 51 6.15 1.91 6.42
CA VAL A 51 5.85 3.04 5.54
C VAL A 51 4.51 2.80 4.87
N ASP A 52 3.67 3.82 4.92
CA ASP A 52 2.38 3.82 4.23
C ASP A 52 1.99 5.24 3.80
N GLY A 53 1.15 5.30 2.78
CA GLY A 53 0.67 6.54 2.18
C GLY A 53 -0.85 6.58 2.09
N LYS A 54 -1.40 7.79 2.13
CA LYS A 54 -2.82 8.06 1.95
C LYS A 54 -3.01 9.16 0.92
N GLU A 55 -4.02 9.00 0.07
CA GLU A 55 -4.45 10.06 -0.83
C GLU A 55 -5.94 10.33 -0.70
N ARG A 56 -6.32 11.55 -1.06
CA ARG A 56 -7.70 12.01 -1.09
C ARG A 56 -7.88 12.95 -2.27
N GLU A 57 -8.85 12.64 -3.11
CA GLU A 57 -9.32 13.53 -4.16
C GLU A 57 -10.17 14.65 -3.54
N GLU A 58 -9.87 15.90 -3.86
CA GLU A 58 -10.50 17.07 -3.26
C GLU A 58 -11.42 17.79 -4.25
N ALA A 59 -11.00 17.96 -5.50
CA ALA A 59 -11.82 18.54 -6.56
C ALA A 59 -11.35 18.20 -7.97
N LEU A 60 -12.28 18.15 -8.92
CA LEU A 60 -12.00 18.15 -10.36
C LEU A 60 -12.24 19.57 -10.90
N LEU A 61 -11.28 20.09 -11.66
CA LEU A 61 -11.35 21.40 -12.31
C LEU A 61 -11.35 21.27 -13.84
N ALA A 62 -11.91 22.27 -14.51
CA ALA A 62 -11.80 22.43 -15.97
C ALA A 62 -11.35 23.83 -16.37
N GLN A 63 -10.58 23.89 -17.46
CA GLN A 63 -10.25 25.11 -18.19
C GLN A 63 -10.36 24.82 -19.69
N GLY A 64 -11.52 25.16 -20.28
CA GLY A 64 -11.84 24.69 -21.64
C GLY A 64 -11.94 23.16 -21.64
N GLU A 65 -11.20 22.51 -22.52
CA GLU A 65 -11.11 21.04 -22.61
C GLU A 65 -10.09 20.42 -21.63
N ARG A 66 -9.29 21.25 -20.95
CA ARG A 66 -8.28 20.76 -19.99
C ARG A 66 -8.92 20.43 -18.66
N LEU A 67 -8.57 19.27 -18.10
CA LEU A 67 -8.94 18.85 -16.76
C LEU A 67 -7.74 18.90 -15.81
N ALA A 68 -8.01 19.15 -14.53
CA ALA A 68 -7.03 18.99 -13.46
C ALA A 68 -7.67 18.41 -12.20
N LEU A 69 -6.97 17.49 -11.54
CA LEU A 69 -7.41 16.86 -10.30
C LEU A 69 -6.64 17.46 -9.13
N LEU A 70 -7.36 18.17 -8.26
CA LEU A 70 -6.85 18.60 -6.98
C LEU A 70 -6.95 17.45 -5.98
N GLY A 71 -5.84 17.14 -5.33
CA GLY A 71 -5.76 16.10 -4.32
C GLY A 71 -4.83 16.47 -3.17
N CYS A 72 -4.99 15.74 -2.08
CA CYS A 72 -4.07 15.76 -0.95
C CYS A 72 -3.44 14.38 -0.81
N VAL A 73 -2.12 14.34 -0.71
CA VAL A 73 -1.34 13.13 -0.45
C VAL A 73 -0.63 13.28 0.87
N ALA A 74 -0.49 12.17 1.59
CA ALA A 74 0.22 12.10 2.85
C ALA A 74 1.01 10.78 2.89
N ALA A 75 2.18 10.80 3.51
CA ALA A 75 2.95 9.60 3.78
C ALA A 75 3.59 9.71 5.15
N GLY A 76 3.91 8.59 5.78
CA GLY A 76 4.64 8.61 7.04
C GLY A 76 5.29 7.28 7.37
N VAL A 77 6.02 7.32 8.48
CA VAL A 77 6.81 6.20 8.97
C VAL A 77 6.49 5.96 10.43
N VAL A 78 6.13 4.73 10.76
CA VAL A 78 6.11 4.24 12.15
C VAL A 78 7.32 3.36 12.36
N VAL A 79 7.97 3.48 13.52
CA VAL A 79 9.13 2.66 13.89
C VAL A 79 8.83 1.86 15.16
N HIS A 80 9.22 0.59 15.15
CA HIS A 80 9.39 -0.22 16.34
C HIS A 80 10.86 -0.22 16.75
N GLN A 81 11.14 0.25 17.97
CA GLN A 81 12.48 0.22 18.56
C GLN A 81 12.38 0.30 20.09
N GLY A 82 13.17 -0.49 20.80
CA GLY A 82 13.18 -0.55 22.27
C GLY A 82 11.81 -0.95 22.85
N GLY A 83 11.11 -1.88 22.18
CA GLY A 83 9.78 -2.34 22.59
C GLY A 83 8.65 -1.31 22.45
N ARG A 84 8.87 -0.22 21.70
CA ARG A 84 7.88 0.85 21.50
C ARG A 84 7.59 1.07 20.02
N MET A 85 6.33 1.33 19.71
CA MET A 85 5.88 1.81 18.40
C MET A 85 5.66 3.32 18.44
N ALA A 86 6.28 4.08 17.54
CA ALA A 86 6.13 5.52 17.47
C ALA A 86 6.09 6.04 16.03
N LEU A 87 5.36 7.14 15.80
CA LEU A 87 5.45 7.89 14.55
C LEU A 87 6.82 8.56 14.48
N LEU A 88 7.63 8.19 13.50
CA LEU A 88 8.96 8.74 13.27
C LEU A 88 8.90 10.01 12.43
N SER A 89 8.17 9.97 11.32
CA SER A 89 8.03 11.10 10.41
C SER A 89 6.72 11.04 9.64
N SER A 90 6.27 12.18 9.12
CA SER A 90 5.11 12.27 8.23
C SER A 90 5.19 13.53 7.38
N ALA A 91 4.71 13.46 6.16
CA ALA A 91 4.56 14.60 5.27
C ALA A 91 3.13 14.64 4.70
N VAL A 92 2.63 15.85 4.41
CA VAL A 92 1.36 16.08 3.73
C VAL A 92 1.59 17.12 2.64
N ARG A 93 1.11 16.85 1.43
CA ARG A 93 1.16 17.78 0.30
C ARG A 93 -0.19 17.87 -0.38
N ARG A 94 -0.48 19.04 -0.95
CA ARG A 94 -1.59 19.23 -1.86
C ARG A 94 -1.04 19.40 -3.26
N VAL A 95 -1.61 18.65 -4.19
CA VAL A 95 -1.13 18.55 -5.56
C VAL A 95 -2.29 18.76 -6.52
N GLY A 96 -2.03 19.44 -7.62
CA GLY A 96 -2.95 19.55 -8.74
C GLY A 96 -2.38 18.83 -9.95
N VAL A 97 -2.90 17.63 -10.20
CA VAL A 97 -2.50 16.82 -11.35
C VAL A 97 -3.10 17.43 -12.62
N GLY A 98 -2.28 17.68 -13.64
CA GLY A 98 -2.69 18.38 -14.87
C GLY A 98 -2.61 19.91 -14.78
N LEU A 99 -2.20 20.47 -13.63
CA LEU A 99 -1.82 21.88 -13.51
C LEU A 99 -0.41 22.10 -14.06
N SER A 100 -0.20 23.26 -14.69
CA SER A 100 1.11 23.72 -15.15
C SER A 100 1.79 24.70 -14.19
N GLU A 101 1.05 25.25 -13.24
CA GLU A 101 1.52 26.22 -12.26
C GLU A 101 0.79 26.00 -10.92
N PRO A 102 1.38 26.43 -9.79
CA PRO A 102 0.71 26.31 -8.49
C PRO A 102 -0.64 27.03 -8.46
N LEU A 103 -1.66 26.35 -7.94
CA LEU A 103 -3.00 26.94 -7.79
C LEU A 103 -3.30 27.23 -6.32
N ARG A 104 -3.66 28.48 -6.02
CA ARG A 104 -4.11 28.90 -4.68
C ARG A 104 -5.63 29.00 -4.62
N ALA A 105 -6.22 28.35 -3.63
CA ALA A 105 -7.65 28.45 -3.32
C ALA A 105 -7.82 28.83 -1.83
N GLY A 106 -7.84 30.14 -1.57
CA GLY A 106 -7.74 30.67 -0.20
C GLY A 106 -6.39 30.32 0.42
N GLU A 107 -6.41 29.61 1.55
CA GLU A 107 -5.19 29.15 2.25
C GLU A 107 -4.60 27.87 1.67
N LEU A 108 -5.30 27.20 0.75
CA LEU A 108 -4.84 25.96 0.12
C LEU A 108 -3.92 26.28 -1.05
N LEU A 109 -2.74 25.66 -1.07
CA LEU A 109 -1.80 25.70 -2.19
C LEU A 109 -1.68 24.30 -2.79
N TYR A 110 -1.94 24.17 -4.07
CA TYR A 110 -1.79 22.93 -4.83
C TYR A 110 -0.57 23.05 -5.76
N GLU A 111 0.45 22.25 -5.50
CA GLU A 111 1.64 22.19 -6.34
C GLU A 111 1.35 21.41 -7.64
N PRO A 112 1.86 21.83 -8.80
CA PRO A 112 1.58 21.17 -10.06
C PRO A 112 2.23 19.78 -10.13
N VAL A 113 1.47 18.81 -10.65
CA VAL A 113 1.96 17.46 -10.97
C VAL A 113 1.59 17.14 -12.40
N GLU A 114 2.55 16.65 -13.18
CA GLU A 114 2.33 16.27 -14.57
C GLU A 114 1.48 15.01 -14.68
N ALA A 115 0.49 15.05 -15.58
CA ALA A 115 -0.36 13.93 -15.91
C ALA A 115 0.18 13.18 -17.13
N SER A 116 0.00 11.86 -17.16
CA SER A 116 0.34 11.02 -18.34
C SER A 116 -0.64 11.21 -19.50
N GLY A 117 -1.78 11.82 -19.23
CA GLY A 117 -2.88 12.05 -20.16
C GLY A 117 -3.88 13.06 -19.60
N SER A 118 -4.89 13.41 -20.41
CA SER A 118 -5.90 14.42 -20.06
C SER A 118 -7.21 13.82 -19.51
N ASP A 119 -7.37 12.51 -19.59
CA ASP A 119 -8.53 11.81 -19.02
C ASP A 119 -8.41 11.67 -17.50
N TYR A 120 -9.54 11.43 -16.84
CA TYR A 120 -9.60 11.36 -15.39
C TYR A 120 -8.81 10.18 -14.78
N ALA A 121 -8.67 9.05 -15.49
CA ALA A 121 -7.87 7.93 -15.02
C ALA A 121 -6.37 8.29 -14.98
N SER A 122 -5.88 8.96 -16.02
CA SER A 122 -4.52 9.53 -16.07
C SER A 122 -4.25 10.54 -14.94
N LEU A 123 -5.25 11.36 -14.59
CA LEU A 123 -5.13 12.28 -13.46
C LEU A 123 -5.04 11.56 -12.10
N ARG A 124 -5.82 10.49 -11.91
CA ARG A 124 -5.74 9.66 -10.69
C ARG A 124 -4.42 8.91 -10.60
N GLU A 125 -3.93 8.40 -11.72
CA GLU A 125 -2.61 7.79 -11.78
C GLU A 125 -1.53 8.79 -11.31
N GLY A 126 -1.59 10.04 -11.77
CA GLY A 126 -0.70 11.10 -11.31
C GLY A 126 -0.80 11.39 -9.80
N LEU A 127 -2.01 11.31 -9.22
CA LEU A 127 -2.20 11.48 -7.77
C LEU A 127 -1.56 10.32 -7.00
N SER A 128 -1.77 9.09 -7.45
CA SER A 128 -1.11 7.89 -6.90
C SER A 128 0.41 7.95 -7.04
N ARG A 129 0.95 8.42 -8.17
CA ARG A 129 2.40 8.66 -8.32
C ARG A 129 2.92 9.71 -7.34
N ALA A 130 2.16 10.78 -7.08
CA ALA A 130 2.53 11.79 -6.10
C ALA A 130 2.54 11.23 -4.66
N ARG A 131 1.60 10.33 -4.33
CA ARG A 131 1.60 9.60 -3.04
C ARG A 131 2.84 8.70 -2.93
N GLU A 132 3.12 7.89 -3.96
CA GLU A 132 4.28 6.99 -3.99
C GLU A 132 5.61 7.74 -3.90
N ALA A 133 5.73 8.89 -4.55
CA ALA A 133 6.91 9.74 -4.44
C ALA A 133 7.10 10.26 -3.00
N LEU A 134 6.01 10.63 -2.32
CA LEU A 134 6.06 11.08 -0.93
C LEU A 134 6.42 9.94 0.03
N GLU A 135 5.96 8.72 -0.23
CA GLU A 135 6.39 7.52 0.50
C GLU A 135 7.91 7.28 0.36
N GLY A 136 8.44 7.42 -0.87
CA GLY A 136 9.88 7.34 -1.12
C GLY A 136 10.67 8.41 -0.38
N GLU A 137 10.17 9.65 -0.35
CA GLU A 137 10.81 10.77 0.35
C GLU A 137 10.90 10.52 1.87
N VAL A 138 9.80 10.10 2.52
CA VAL A 138 9.82 9.82 3.96
C VAL A 138 10.69 8.61 4.30
N ALA A 139 10.86 7.67 3.36
CA ALA A 139 11.71 6.50 3.51
C ALA A 139 13.20 6.77 3.24
N ALA A 140 13.55 7.79 2.44
CA ALA A 140 14.92 8.03 1.98
C ALA A 140 15.93 8.31 3.12
N GLY A 141 15.47 8.86 4.24
CA GLY A 141 16.31 9.13 5.42
C GLY A 141 16.44 7.96 6.40
N LEU A 142 15.73 6.85 6.16
CA LEU A 142 15.79 5.69 7.04
C LEU A 142 17.08 4.91 6.78
N SER A 143 17.62 4.27 7.81
CA SER A 143 18.77 3.38 7.68
C SER A 143 18.72 2.25 8.71
N GLY A 144 19.40 1.15 8.38
CA GLY A 144 19.43 -0.06 9.20
C GLY A 144 18.07 -0.77 9.29
N GLY A 145 18.06 -1.92 9.96
CA GLY A 145 16.80 -2.59 10.31
C GLY A 145 16.04 -3.20 9.13
N LEU A 146 14.72 -3.31 9.28
CA LEU A 146 13.80 -3.87 8.29
C LEU A 146 12.72 -2.85 7.93
N LEU A 147 12.49 -2.65 6.63
CA LEU A 147 11.38 -1.85 6.14
C LEU A 147 10.20 -2.74 5.73
N VAL A 148 8.99 -2.39 6.17
CA VAL A 148 7.73 -3.03 5.79
C VAL A 148 6.84 -2.00 5.09
N VAL A 149 6.29 -2.35 3.93
CA VAL A 149 5.36 -1.51 3.15
C VAL A 149 4.01 -2.20 2.97
N ASP A 150 2.91 -1.44 3.04
CA ASP A 150 1.58 -1.94 2.63
C ASP A 150 1.50 -1.95 1.10
N GLY A 151 1.22 -3.14 0.56
CA GLY A 151 1.15 -3.39 -0.86
C GLY A 151 2.45 -3.89 -1.49
N PRO A 152 2.48 -3.93 -2.83
CA PRO A 152 3.61 -4.43 -3.57
C PRO A 152 4.89 -3.61 -3.31
N VAL A 153 6.03 -4.31 -3.27
CA VAL A 153 7.37 -3.71 -3.24
C VAL A 153 7.54 -2.79 -4.45
N ARG A 154 7.67 -1.50 -4.14
CA ARG A 154 7.84 -0.39 -5.10
C ARG A 154 8.97 0.56 -4.73
N LEU A 155 9.30 0.62 -3.44
CA LEU A 155 10.36 1.50 -2.93
C LEU A 155 11.73 0.88 -3.19
N LEU A 156 12.68 1.73 -3.58
CA LEU A 156 14.10 1.39 -3.57
C LEU A 156 14.61 1.57 -2.15
N TRP A 157 15.04 0.48 -1.54
CA TRP A 157 15.55 0.45 -0.18
C TRP A 157 16.86 -0.35 -0.16
N PRO A 158 17.95 0.19 0.43
CA PRO A 158 19.25 -0.48 0.43
C PRO A 158 19.34 -1.68 1.39
N GLY A 159 18.38 -1.82 2.31
CA GLY A 159 18.35 -2.88 3.30
C GLY A 159 17.30 -3.97 3.03
N PRO A 160 17.01 -4.80 4.03
CA PRO A 160 15.88 -5.74 4.01
C PRO A 160 14.53 -5.01 3.87
N LEU A 161 13.68 -5.50 2.97
CA LEU A 161 12.36 -4.93 2.65
C LEU A 161 11.32 -6.04 2.52
N LEU A 162 10.17 -5.85 3.15
CA LEU A 162 8.99 -6.70 2.98
C LEU A 162 7.81 -5.86 2.47
N GLY A 163 7.24 -6.24 1.33
CA GLY A 163 5.89 -5.82 0.95
C GLY A 163 4.88 -6.86 1.40
N TYR A 164 3.78 -6.43 1.99
CA TYR A 164 2.67 -7.33 2.31
C TYR A 164 1.44 -6.93 1.50
N ILE A 165 0.82 -7.91 0.85
CA ILE A 165 -0.29 -7.72 -0.07
C ILE A 165 -1.48 -8.51 0.42
N LYS A 166 -2.58 -7.79 0.64
CA LYS A 166 -3.91 -8.37 0.88
C LYS A 166 -4.33 -9.08 -0.40
N THR A 167 -4.47 -10.40 -0.34
CA THR A 167 -4.65 -11.23 -1.53
C THR A 167 -5.89 -10.80 -2.31
N HIS A 168 -5.67 -10.17 -3.47
CA HIS A 168 -6.63 -10.09 -4.56
C HIS A 168 -6.18 -11.05 -5.67
N TRP A 169 -7.16 -11.63 -6.36
CA TRP A 169 -7.12 -12.80 -7.25
C TRP A 169 -6.17 -12.74 -8.48
N ALA A 170 -4.87 -12.49 -8.28
CA ALA A 170 -3.87 -12.92 -9.25
C ALA A 170 -3.52 -14.38 -8.99
N ARG A 171 -3.76 -15.24 -9.98
CA ARG A 171 -3.36 -16.67 -9.94
C ARG A 171 -1.87 -16.77 -10.25
N TYR A 172 -1.03 -16.61 -9.24
CA TYR A 172 0.42 -16.76 -9.37
C TYR A 172 0.89 -18.22 -9.32
N LEU A 173 0.04 -19.10 -8.78
CA LEU A 173 0.36 -20.51 -8.59
C LEU A 173 -0.44 -21.36 -9.60
N PRO A 174 0.17 -22.39 -10.18
CA PRO A 174 -0.58 -23.43 -10.88
C PRO A 174 -1.50 -24.18 -9.89
N GLY A 175 -2.52 -24.88 -10.42
CA GLY A 175 -3.53 -25.55 -9.60
C GLY A 175 -2.98 -26.47 -8.49
N PRO A 176 -1.99 -27.35 -8.76
CA PRO A 176 -1.39 -28.21 -7.73
C PRO A 176 -0.75 -27.43 -6.57
N GLU A 177 -0.01 -26.36 -6.86
CA GLU A 177 0.66 -25.53 -5.87
C GLU A 177 -0.33 -24.61 -5.14
N GLU A 178 -1.37 -24.15 -5.84
CA GLU A 178 -2.49 -23.39 -5.29
C GLU A 178 -3.24 -24.19 -4.21
N ALA A 179 -3.31 -25.53 -4.34
CA ALA A 179 -3.94 -26.40 -3.36
C ALA A 179 -3.31 -26.27 -1.95
N LEU A 180 -2.01 -25.99 -1.87
CA LEU A 180 -1.33 -25.77 -0.59
C LEU A 180 -1.89 -24.56 0.15
N LEU A 181 -2.33 -23.52 -0.56
CA LEU A 181 -2.92 -22.33 0.07
C LEU A 181 -4.11 -22.70 0.95
N HIS A 182 -4.95 -23.63 0.49
CA HIS A 182 -6.10 -24.12 1.22
C HIS A 182 -5.74 -24.98 2.44
N ALA A 183 -4.58 -25.64 2.40
CA ALA A 183 -4.09 -26.51 3.46
C ALA A 183 -3.28 -25.78 4.55
N LEU A 184 -2.78 -24.56 4.26
CA LEU A 184 -1.97 -23.79 5.22
C LEU A 184 -2.73 -23.53 6.52
N ARG A 185 -2.12 -23.93 7.63
CA ARG A 185 -2.58 -23.64 9.00
C ARG A 185 -2.04 -22.29 9.47
N PRO A 186 -2.70 -21.64 10.46
CA PRO A 186 -2.18 -20.42 11.07
C PRO A 186 -0.72 -20.53 11.52
N GLY A 187 0.10 -19.58 11.09
CA GLY A 187 1.54 -19.56 11.35
C GLY A 187 2.39 -20.42 10.40
N GLU A 188 1.79 -20.94 9.32
CA GLU A 188 2.50 -21.59 8.22
C GLU A 188 2.58 -20.67 7.00
N ARG A 189 3.59 -20.91 6.16
CA ARG A 189 3.77 -20.29 4.85
C ARG A 189 3.94 -21.33 3.74
N THR A 190 3.66 -20.94 2.50
CA THR A 190 4.19 -21.67 1.35
C THR A 190 5.70 -21.49 1.25
N PRO A 191 6.37 -22.35 0.50
CA PRO A 191 7.70 -22.06 -0.02
C PRO A 191 7.67 -20.81 -0.91
N ALA A 192 8.80 -20.15 -1.03
CA ALA A 192 8.96 -18.97 -1.86
C ALA A 192 8.97 -19.33 -3.34
N PHE A 193 8.41 -18.45 -4.16
CA PHE A 193 8.38 -18.53 -5.61
C PHE A 193 8.72 -17.17 -6.22
N ARG A 194 9.14 -17.19 -7.48
CA ARG A 194 9.57 -15.98 -8.18
C ARG A 194 8.41 -15.26 -8.83
N VAL A 195 8.37 -13.93 -8.68
CA VAL A 195 7.45 -13.04 -9.38
C VAL A 195 8.27 -11.98 -10.11
N ARG A 196 7.96 -11.74 -11.38
CA ARG A 196 8.53 -10.62 -12.14
C ARG A 196 7.49 -9.52 -12.26
N ARG A 197 7.82 -8.31 -11.83
CA ARG A 197 6.92 -7.15 -11.93
C ARG A 197 7.70 -5.89 -12.26
N ARG A 198 7.30 -5.18 -13.33
CA ARG A 198 7.93 -3.91 -13.77
C ARG A 198 9.46 -4.00 -13.85
N GLY A 199 9.98 -5.11 -14.37
CA GLY A 199 11.43 -5.36 -14.50
C GLY A 199 12.15 -5.81 -13.22
N MET A 200 11.47 -5.85 -12.07
CA MET A 200 12.01 -6.35 -10.80
C MET A 200 11.73 -7.85 -10.65
N GLU A 201 12.73 -8.59 -10.18
CA GLU A 201 12.60 -9.98 -9.74
C GLU A 201 12.35 -10.00 -8.23
N LEU A 202 11.26 -10.62 -7.81
CA LEU A 202 10.79 -10.69 -6.43
C LEU A 202 10.73 -12.15 -5.99
N ALA A 203 11.10 -12.41 -4.75
CA ALA A 203 10.71 -13.63 -4.05
C ALA A 203 9.38 -13.35 -3.33
N SER A 204 8.38 -14.19 -3.54
CA SER A 204 7.07 -14.09 -2.92
C SER A 204 6.65 -15.40 -2.27
N TRP A 205 5.86 -15.34 -1.21
CA TRP A 205 5.25 -16.49 -0.54
C TRP A 205 3.91 -16.07 0.06
N TYR A 206 3.08 -17.06 0.37
CA TYR A 206 1.84 -16.84 1.12
C TYR A 206 2.03 -17.32 2.55
N LEU A 207 1.44 -16.63 3.51
CA LEU A 207 1.32 -17.09 4.89
C LEU A 207 -0.11 -17.02 5.38
N ARG A 208 -0.44 -17.84 6.37
CA ARG A 208 -1.75 -17.86 7.01
C ARG A 208 -1.69 -17.16 8.37
N LEU A 209 -2.39 -16.04 8.49
CA LEU A 209 -2.59 -15.32 9.74
C LEU A 209 -3.54 -16.09 10.68
N PRO A 210 -3.33 -16.01 12.00
CA PRO A 210 -4.31 -16.51 12.96
C PRO A 210 -5.60 -15.72 12.83
N LEU A 211 -6.69 -16.45 12.71
CA LEU A 211 -8.04 -15.91 12.73
C LEU A 211 -8.68 -16.24 14.07
N PRO A 212 -9.47 -15.31 14.66
CA PRO A 212 -10.31 -15.67 15.79
C PRO A 212 -11.22 -16.84 15.39
N PRO A 213 -11.53 -17.75 16.33
CA PRO A 213 -12.27 -18.98 16.06
C PRO A 213 -13.73 -18.75 15.61
N GLU A 214 -14.25 -17.54 15.75
CA GLU A 214 -15.66 -17.22 15.48
C GLU A 214 -15.90 -16.77 14.03
N GLY A 215 -17.01 -17.25 13.45
CA GLY A 215 -17.59 -16.83 12.17
C GLY A 215 -17.37 -17.78 10.98
N LEU A 216 -18.32 -17.82 10.04
CA LEU A 216 -18.16 -18.46 8.74
C LEU A 216 -17.18 -17.62 7.92
N ARG A 217 -16.10 -18.22 7.42
CA ARG A 217 -15.07 -17.48 6.67
C ARG A 217 -14.83 -18.12 5.30
N PRO A 218 -14.62 -17.31 4.26
CA PRO A 218 -14.16 -17.84 2.98
C PRO A 218 -12.80 -18.53 3.17
N PRO A 219 -12.47 -19.57 2.39
CA PRO A 219 -11.19 -20.30 2.49
C PRO A 219 -9.94 -19.42 2.42
N GLN A 220 -10.06 -18.24 1.81
CA GLN A 220 -8.99 -17.26 1.62
C GLN A 220 -8.79 -16.35 2.84
N ALA A 221 -9.67 -16.42 3.83
CA ALA A 221 -9.57 -15.56 5.01
C ALA A 221 -8.22 -15.77 5.72
N GLY A 222 -7.53 -14.67 6.01
CA GLY A 222 -6.22 -14.72 6.67
C GLY A 222 -5.06 -15.15 5.79
N LEU A 223 -5.24 -15.37 4.48
CA LEU A 223 -4.10 -15.42 3.57
C LEU A 223 -3.51 -14.03 3.42
N LEU A 224 -2.19 -13.97 3.54
CA LEU A 224 -1.39 -12.79 3.27
C LEU A 224 -0.28 -13.19 2.31
N ARG A 225 -0.14 -12.45 1.20
CA ARG A 225 1.03 -12.60 0.33
C ARG A 225 2.10 -11.65 0.80
N VAL A 226 3.32 -12.14 0.89
CA VAL A 226 4.50 -11.34 1.25
C VAL A 226 5.50 -11.45 0.10
N GLU A 227 6.28 -10.40 -0.11
CA GLU A 227 7.34 -10.39 -1.10
C GLU A 227 8.52 -9.50 -0.68
N THR A 228 9.68 -9.78 -1.28
CA THR A 228 10.94 -9.04 -1.11
C THR A 228 11.68 -9.04 -2.45
N PRO A 229 12.56 -8.05 -2.74
CA PRO A 229 13.52 -8.16 -3.83
C PRO A 229 14.31 -9.47 -3.76
N LEU A 230 14.46 -10.15 -4.91
CA LEU A 230 15.14 -11.45 -5.00
C LEU A 230 16.64 -11.35 -4.70
N SER A 231 17.24 -10.17 -4.87
CA SER A 231 18.66 -9.91 -4.56
C SER A 231 18.99 -9.97 -3.06
N GLY A 232 17.99 -9.90 -2.19
CA GLY A 232 18.15 -9.94 -0.73
C GLY A 232 18.04 -11.35 -0.13
N PRO A 233 18.20 -11.48 1.20
CA PRO A 233 18.14 -12.77 1.91
C PRO A 233 16.70 -13.26 2.07
N PHE A 234 16.03 -13.59 0.96
CA PHE A 234 14.58 -13.83 0.94
C PHE A 234 14.12 -14.97 1.86
N SER A 235 14.90 -16.06 2.00
CA SER A 235 14.49 -17.19 2.85
C SER A 235 14.47 -16.81 4.34
N GLN A 236 15.44 -15.99 4.79
CA GLN A 236 15.47 -15.46 6.15
C GLN A 236 14.32 -14.51 6.43
N LEU A 237 13.97 -13.67 5.43
CA LEU A 237 12.83 -12.77 5.50
C LEU A 237 11.48 -13.52 5.46
N ALA A 238 11.40 -14.61 4.71
CA ALA A 238 10.24 -15.48 4.68
C ALA A 238 9.98 -16.14 6.04
N ASP A 239 11.01 -16.63 6.70
CA ASP A 239 10.89 -17.17 8.05
C ASP A 239 10.55 -16.06 9.06
N LEU A 240 11.23 -14.91 8.99
CA LEU A 240 10.94 -13.77 9.86
C LEU A 240 9.49 -13.28 9.72
N SER A 241 8.91 -13.34 8.51
CA SER A 241 7.53 -12.93 8.25
C SER A 241 6.51 -13.68 9.14
N LEU A 242 6.78 -14.95 9.48
CA LEU A 242 5.96 -15.75 10.39
C LEU A 242 6.01 -15.27 11.83
N SER A 243 7.06 -14.57 12.23
CA SER A 243 7.21 -13.97 13.57
C SER A 243 6.64 -12.56 13.67
N LEU A 244 6.51 -11.86 12.53
CA LEU A 244 6.03 -10.49 12.45
C LEU A 244 4.51 -10.43 12.24
N PHE A 245 4.03 -10.91 11.09
CA PHE A 245 2.68 -10.60 10.63
C PHE A 245 1.57 -11.15 11.52
N PRO A 246 1.65 -12.37 12.10
CA PRO A 246 0.65 -12.86 13.05
C PRO A 246 0.42 -11.95 14.26
N LEU A 247 1.49 -11.33 14.78
CA LEU A 247 1.43 -10.45 15.94
C LEU A 247 1.03 -9.01 15.58
N LEU A 248 1.24 -8.61 14.33
CA LEU A 248 0.90 -7.29 13.83
C LEU A 248 -0.50 -7.22 13.21
N ALA A 249 -1.09 -8.37 12.87
CA ALA A 249 -2.42 -8.48 12.30
C ALA A 249 -3.50 -7.90 13.22
N SER A 250 -4.42 -7.12 12.65
CA SER A 250 -5.54 -6.56 13.38
C SER A 250 -6.56 -7.64 13.78
N HIS A 251 -7.33 -7.38 14.84
CA HIS A 251 -8.39 -8.27 15.29
C HIS A 251 -9.75 -7.84 14.70
N PRO A 252 -10.62 -8.75 14.22
CA PRO A 252 -11.96 -8.45 13.67
C PRO A 252 -12.85 -7.56 14.53
N MET A 253 -12.74 -7.67 15.86
CA MET A 253 -13.45 -6.79 16.80
C MET A 253 -13.00 -5.32 16.75
N LYS A 254 -11.79 -5.03 16.22
CA LYS A 254 -11.18 -3.69 16.17
C LYS A 254 -11.13 -3.13 14.75
N ASP A 255 -11.18 -3.97 13.73
CA ASP A 255 -11.16 -3.58 12.34
C ASP A 255 -12.02 -4.54 11.52
N PRO A 256 -13.11 -4.09 10.86
CA PRO A 256 -13.89 -4.94 9.98
C PRO A 256 -13.06 -5.47 8.79
N ARG A 257 -11.91 -4.86 8.50
CA ARG A 257 -10.93 -5.28 7.48
C ARG A 257 -9.89 -6.30 8.01
N ALA A 258 -10.02 -6.76 9.25
CA ALA A 258 -9.14 -7.75 9.86
C ALA A 258 -9.24 -9.13 9.19
N PRO A 259 -8.22 -10.00 9.34
CA PRO A 259 -6.94 -9.77 10.04
C PRO A 259 -5.88 -9.07 9.18
N GLN A 260 -6.22 -8.72 7.94
CA GLN A 260 -5.22 -8.49 6.89
C GLN A 260 -4.60 -7.08 6.95
N ASN A 261 -5.14 -6.20 7.80
CA ASN A 261 -4.54 -4.91 8.09
C ASN A 261 -3.60 -5.03 9.28
N LEU A 262 -2.39 -4.48 9.17
CA LEU A 262 -1.48 -4.42 10.31
C LEU A 262 -1.87 -3.26 11.21
N VAL A 263 -1.86 -3.48 12.53
CA VAL A 263 -2.19 -2.47 13.54
C VAL A 263 -1.33 -1.20 13.40
N PRO A 264 0.01 -1.29 13.20
CA PRO A 264 0.84 -0.09 13.00
C PRO A 264 0.45 0.71 11.76
N VAL A 265 0.16 0.04 10.65
CA VAL A 265 -0.26 0.67 9.40
C VAL A 265 -1.62 1.34 9.56
N GLY A 266 -2.61 0.65 10.15
CA GLY A 266 -3.91 1.25 10.42
C GLY A 266 -3.85 2.45 11.38
N ALA A 267 -2.91 2.46 12.34
CA ALA A 267 -2.66 3.62 13.20
C ALA A 267 -2.04 4.79 12.42
N LEU A 268 -1.07 4.51 11.55
CA LEU A 268 -0.46 5.48 10.65
C LEU A 268 -1.52 6.08 9.70
N GLU A 269 -2.34 5.26 9.04
CA GLU A 269 -3.43 5.70 8.16
C GLU A 269 -4.36 6.72 8.85
N ARG A 270 -4.72 6.47 10.12
CA ARG A 270 -5.57 7.37 10.92
C ARG A 270 -4.87 8.70 11.21
N GLU A 271 -3.60 8.65 11.58
CA GLU A 271 -2.81 9.85 11.86
C GLU A 271 -2.58 10.69 10.59
N LEU A 272 -2.28 10.05 9.46
CA LEU A 272 -2.17 10.72 8.17
C LEU A 272 -3.51 11.37 7.78
N ALA A 273 -4.63 10.66 7.92
CA ALA A 273 -5.96 11.22 7.64
C ALA A 273 -6.26 12.46 8.50
N ARG A 274 -5.88 12.44 9.79
CA ARG A 274 -6.00 13.60 10.68
C ARG A 274 -5.17 14.78 10.19
N ARG A 275 -3.94 14.56 9.76
CA ARG A 275 -3.03 15.60 9.23
C ARG A 275 -3.46 16.19 7.89
N MET A 276 -4.16 15.40 7.06
CA MET A 276 -4.75 15.88 5.81
C MET A 276 -5.90 16.89 6.03
N GLY A 277 -6.43 17.00 7.26
CA GLY A 277 -7.50 17.93 7.63
C GLY A 277 -8.89 17.48 7.19
N SER A 278 -9.92 18.24 7.60
CA SER A 278 -11.33 17.91 7.33
C SER A 278 -11.66 18.07 5.84
N PRO A 279 -12.19 17.02 5.19
CA PRO A 279 -12.69 17.10 3.83
C PRO A 279 -13.78 18.18 3.66
N GLU A 280 -14.60 18.45 4.68
CA GLU A 280 -15.75 19.37 4.63
C GLU A 280 -15.27 20.82 4.64
N VAL A 281 -14.23 21.13 5.42
CA VAL A 281 -13.60 22.45 5.44
C VAL A 281 -12.93 22.72 4.09
N VAL A 282 -12.15 21.76 3.58
CA VAL A 282 -11.49 21.88 2.27
C VAL A 282 -12.52 22.08 1.16
N GLY A 283 -13.56 21.25 1.11
CA GLY A 283 -14.61 21.37 0.10
C GLY A 283 -15.29 22.73 0.09
N ARG A 284 -15.57 23.31 1.27
CA ARG A 284 -16.12 24.68 1.38
C ARG A 284 -15.16 25.75 0.88
N LEU A 285 -13.86 25.63 1.18
CA LEU A 285 -12.85 26.58 0.68
C LEU A 285 -12.73 26.52 -0.84
N LEU A 286 -12.73 25.31 -1.42
CA LEU A 286 -12.68 25.11 -2.87
C LEU A 286 -13.93 25.66 -3.54
N ALA A 287 -15.13 25.36 -3.02
CA ALA A 287 -16.38 25.93 -3.54
C ALA A 287 -16.38 27.46 -3.52
N LYS A 288 -15.92 28.06 -2.41
CA LYS A 288 -15.89 29.52 -2.24
C LYS A 288 -14.96 30.21 -3.25
N HIS A 289 -13.78 29.64 -3.53
CA HIS A 289 -12.75 30.31 -4.34
C HIS A 289 -12.73 29.87 -5.81
N LEU A 290 -13.25 28.67 -6.13
CA LEU A 290 -13.21 28.09 -7.48
C LEU A 290 -14.59 27.74 -8.04
N GLY A 291 -15.65 27.80 -7.22
CA GLY A 291 -17.03 27.50 -7.63
C GLY A 291 -17.78 28.68 -8.25
N GLY A 292 -17.14 29.86 -8.34
CA GLY A 292 -17.77 31.08 -8.85
C GLY A 292 -18.18 30.99 -10.32
N GLY A 293 -19.46 30.71 -10.52
CA GLY A 293 -20.34 31.51 -11.37
C GLY A 293 -21.13 32.48 -10.50
#